data_AF-A0A4S1DXL4-F1
#
_entry.id   AF-A0A4S1DXL4-F1
#
_cell.length_a   1.000
_cell.length_b   1.000
_cell.length_c   1.000
_cell.angle_alpha   90.00
_cell.angle_beta   90.00
_cell.angle_gamma   90.00
#
_symmetry.space_group_name_H-M   'P 1'
#
loop_
_entity.id
_entity.type
_entity.pdbx_description
1 polymer ?
#
loop_
_entity_poly.entity_id
_entity_poly.type
_entity_poly.pdbx_seq_one_letter_code
_entity_poly.pdbx_strand_id
1 'polypeptide(L)'
;MLPFRSEIRNSPSHQTIKIFLTDKSLDNKIKTHLEHFKEIESIEIRESIGQNREDENITVFLKDDVDINKMKTSIDSSLWWYFEKDVVDE
;
A
#
# COMPACT_ATOMS: atom_id res chain seq x y z
N MET A 1 4.77 -15.91 7.05
CA MET A 1 4.31 -14.55 7.39
C MET A 1 3.62 -13.97 6.18
N LEU A 2 2.60 -13.11 6.35
CA LEU A 2 2.01 -12.40 5.21
C LEU A 2 3.04 -11.38 4.69
N PRO A 3 3.28 -11.29 3.38
CA PRO A 3 4.30 -10.40 2.82
C PRO A 3 3.99 -8.92 3.10
N PHE A 4 2.70 -8.59 3.17
CA PHE A 4 2.22 -7.25 3.48
C PHE A 4 0.89 -7.29 4.24
N ARG A 5 0.52 -6.14 4.80
CA ARG A 5 -0.80 -5.87 5.38
C ARG A 5 -1.30 -4.52 4.88
N SER A 6 -2.56 -4.44 4.47
CA SER A 6 -3.19 -3.17 4.07
C SER A 6 -4.36 -2.80 4.98
N GLU A 7 -4.52 -1.50 5.23
CA GLU A 7 -5.54 -0.94 6.13
C GLU A 7 -6.17 0.30 5.50
N ILE A 8 -7.50 0.40 5.53
CA ILE A 8 -8.19 1.65 5.19
C ILE A 8 -8.14 2.60 6.38
N ARG A 9 -7.75 3.85 6.12
CA ARG A 9 -7.76 4.95 7.08
C ARG A 9 -8.68 6.04 6.57
N ASN A 10 -9.83 6.15 7.21
CA ASN A 10 -10.75 7.25 6.99
C ASN A 10 -10.24 8.46 7.79
N SER A 11 -9.68 9.45 7.11
CA SER A 11 -9.44 10.75 7.72
C SER A 11 -10.59 11.71 7.37
N PRO A 12 -10.82 12.76 8.17
CA PRO A 12 -11.88 13.73 7.91
C PRO A 12 -11.77 14.45 6.56
N SER A 13 -10.55 14.52 6.01
CA SER A 13 -10.25 15.19 4.76
C SER A 13 -10.22 14.21 3.58
N HIS A 14 -9.51 13.09 3.69
CA HIS A 14 -9.38 12.09 2.63
C HIS A 14 -9.33 10.66 3.16
N GLN A 15 -9.93 9.73 2.42
CA GLN A 15 -9.74 8.31 2.70
C GLN A 15 -8.39 7.86 2.12
N THR A 16 -7.61 7.13 2.91
CA THR A 16 -6.26 6.68 2.53
C THR A 16 -6.11 5.19 2.78
N ILE A 17 -5.21 4.55 2.04
CA ILE A 17 -4.86 3.14 2.26
C ILE A 17 -3.44 3.10 2.79
N LYS A 18 -3.24 2.51 3.96
CA LYS A 18 -1.92 2.24 4.52
C LYS A 18 -1.50 0.82 4.21
N ILE A 19 -0.29 0.65 3.71
CA ILE A 19 0.30 -0.65 3.40
C ILE A 19 1.58 -0.77 4.24
N PHE A 20 1.68 -1.89 4.95
CA PHE A 20 2.82 -2.26 5.77
C PHE A 20 3.47 -3.47 5.12
N LEU A 21 4.74 -3.35 4.73
CA LEU A 21 5.51 -4.45 4.18
C LEU A 21 6.33 -5.11 5.28
N THR A 22 6.50 -6.42 5.20
CA THR A 22 7.43 -7.13 6.09
C THR A 22 8.89 -6.83 5.72
N ASP A 23 9.17 -6.65 4.43
CA ASP A 23 10.49 -6.27 3.92
C ASP A 23 10.47 -4.82 3.41
N LYS A 24 11.11 -3.93 4.18
CA LYS A 24 11.27 -2.50 3.88
C LYS A 24 12.09 -2.24 2.62
N SER A 25 12.93 -3.19 2.19
CA SER A 25 13.71 -3.07 0.96
C SER A 25 12.82 -2.99 -0.29
N LEU A 26 11.57 -3.44 -0.18
CA LEU A 26 10.60 -3.44 -1.27
C LEU A 26 9.74 -2.17 -1.30
N ASP A 27 9.82 -1.28 -0.31
CA ASP A 27 8.96 -0.09 -0.21
C ASP A 27 9.00 0.77 -1.48
N ASN A 28 10.21 1.04 -1.98
CA ASN A 28 10.40 1.81 -3.22
C ASN A 28 9.87 1.06 -4.45
N LYS A 29 10.04 -0.27 -4.52
CA LYS A 29 9.54 -1.07 -5.65
C LYS A 29 8.02 -1.08 -5.69
N ILE A 30 7.39 -1.29 -4.53
CA ILE A 30 5.93 -1.26 -4.39
C ILE A 30 5.39 0.13 -4.69
N LYS A 31 6.06 1.19 -4.22
CA LYS A 31 5.69 2.56 -4.59
C LYS A 31 5.64 2.74 -6.11
N THR A 32 6.70 2.41 -6.83
CA THR A 32 6.73 2.52 -8.31
C THR A 32 5.67 1.64 -8.97
N HIS A 33 5.41 0.44 -8.44
CA HIS A 33 4.35 -0.43 -8.95
C HIS A 33 2.95 0.20 -8.80
N LEU A 34 2.70 0.86 -7.67
CA LEU A 34 1.43 1.54 -7.38
C LEU A 34 1.27 2.84 -8.18
N GLU A 35 2.35 3.52 -8.58
CA GLU A 35 2.29 4.74 -9.41
C GLU A 35 1.60 4.50 -10.77
N HIS A 36 1.46 3.26 -11.24
CA HIS A 36 0.74 2.93 -12.47
C HIS A 36 -0.78 3.09 -12.37
N PHE A 37 -1.36 3.12 -11.17
CA PHE A 37 -2.79 3.28 -10.99
C PHE A 37 -3.19 4.75 -11.19
N LYS A 38 -4.12 4.99 -12.12
CA LYS A 38 -4.57 6.37 -12.46
C LYS A 38 -5.48 6.96 -11.40
N GLU A 39 -6.06 6.13 -10.56
CA GLU A 39 -6.99 6.45 -9.48
C GLU A 39 -6.25 6.94 -8.23
N ILE A 40 -4.95 6.68 -8.15
CA ILE A 40 -4.09 7.16 -7.08
C ILE A 40 -3.71 8.61 -7.40
N GLU A 41 -3.85 9.47 -6.39
CA GLU A 41 -3.44 10.87 -6.45
C GLU A 41 -1.96 11.01 -6.08
N SER A 42 -1.56 10.40 -4.97
CA SER A 42 -0.18 10.43 -4.50
C SER A 42 0.14 9.24 -3.61
N ILE A 43 1.43 8.91 -3.52
CA ILE A 43 1.94 7.81 -2.69
C ILE A 43 3.12 8.32 -1.88
N GLU A 44 3.05 8.12 -0.58
CA GLU A 44 4.09 8.55 0.36
C GLU A 44 4.55 7.41 1.24
N ILE A 45 5.87 7.22 1.36
CA ILE A 45 6.46 6.35 2.37
C ILE A 45 6.66 7.21 3.61
N ARG A 46 6.02 6.82 4.73
CA ARG A 46 6.05 7.56 5.99
C ARG A 46 6.50 6.67 7.12
N GLU A 47 7.42 7.18 7.93
CA GLU A 47 7.75 6.56 9.21
C GLU A 47 6.52 6.56 10.13
N SER A 48 6.26 5.41 10.75
CA SER A 48 5.21 5.26 11.76
C SER A 48 5.70 5.83 13.08
N ILE A 49 5.34 7.08 13.39
CA ILE A 49 5.62 7.66 14.71
C ILE A 49 4.62 7.08 15.73
N GLY A 50 4.99 5.99 16.40
CA GLY A 50 4.16 5.40 17.47
C GLY A 50 4.80 4.17 18.13
N GLN A 51 4.71 4.07 19.46
CA GLN A 51 5.16 2.89 20.21
C GLN A 51 4.41 1.64 19.70
N ASN A 52 5.14 0.60 19.28
CA ASN A 52 4.64 -0.72 18.86
C ASN A 52 3.91 -0.84 17.50
N ARG A 53 4.29 -0.08 16.46
CA ARG A 53 3.86 -0.37 15.07
C ARG A 53 5.06 -0.36 14.12
N GLU A 54 5.01 -1.23 13.10
CA GLU A 54 5.98 -1.35 12.00
C GLU A 54 6.56 0.03 11.64
N ASP A 55 7.90 0.17 11.66
CA ASP A 55 8.57 1.48 11.65
C ASP A 55 8.22 2.35 10.43
N GLU A 56 7.77 1.75 9.32
CA GLU A 56 7.47 2.42 8.06
C GLU A 56 6.15 1.92 7.45
N ASN A 57 5.46 2.79 6.71
CA ASN A 57 4.27 2.44 5.97
C ASN A 57 4.16 3.25 4.67
N ILE A 58 3.61 2.61 3.64
CA ILE A 58 3.24 3.26 2.40
C ILE A 58 1.80 3.77 2.55
N THR A 59 1.63 5.09 2.51
CA THR A 59 0.32 5.74 2.51
C THR A 59 -0.06 6.11 1.07
N VAL A 60 -1.18 5.56 0.62
CA VAL A 60 -1.76 5.81 -0.70
C VAL A 60 -2.94 6.78 -0.54
N PHE A 61 -2.85 7.90 -1.25
CA PHE A 61 -3.92 8.89 -1.37
C PHE A 61 -4.64 8.65 -2.69
N LEU A 62 -5.97 8.57 -2.63
CA LEU A 62 -6.82 8.34 -3.78
C LEU A 62 -7.44 9.66 -4.22
N LYS A 63 -7.71 9.77 -5.52
CA LYS A 63 -8.43 10.92 -6.08
C LYS A 63 -9.86 10.98 -5.54
N ASP A 64 -10.43 12.17 -5.59
CA ASP A 64 -11.84 12.40 -5.34
C ASP A 64 -12.71 11.50 -6.25
N ASP A 65 -13.81 10.99 -5.71
CA ASP A 65 -14.75 10.05 -6.35
C ASP A 65 -14.28 8.60 -6.58
N VAL A 66 -13.14 8.19 -6.02
CA VAL A 66 -12.68 6.79 -6.06
C VAL A 66 -13.27 5.98 -4.90
N ASP A 67 -13.87 4.82 -5.22
CA ASP A 67 -14.32 3.85 -4.21
C ASP A 67 -13.11 3.16 -3.55
N ILE A 68 -12.81 3.56 -2.31
CA ILE A 68 -11.68 3.04 -1.56
C ILE A 68 -11.74 1.53 -1.33
N ASN A 69 -12.92 0.92 -1.20
CA ASN A 69 -13.02 -0.51 -0.95
C ASN A 69 -12.63 -1.31 -2.19
N LYS A 70 -13.09 -0.85 -3.36
CA LYS A 70 -12.67 -1.40 -4.65
C LYS A 70 -11.18 -1.20 -4.85
N MET A 71 -10.68 0.00 -4.57
CA MET A 71 -9.27 0.30 -4.74
C MET A 71 -8.37 -0.53 -3.82
N LYS A 72 -8.74 -0.69 -2.55
CA LYS A 72 -8.04 -1.58 -1.62
C LYS A 72 -7.98 -3.01 -2.16
N THR A 73 -9.10 -3.53 -2.65
CA THR A 73 -9.17 -4.90 -3.20
C THR A 73 -8.28 -5.04 -4.45
N SER A 74 -8.27 -4.04 -5.33
CA SER A 74 -7.41 -4.02 -6.52
C SER A 74 -5.93 -3.95 -6.15
N ILE A 75 -5.55 -3.08 -5.21
CA ILE A 75 -4.18 -2.98 -4.70
C ILE A 75 -3.77 -4.29 -4.05
N ASP A 76 -4.58 -4.85 -3.16
CA ASP A 76 -4.28 -6.11 -2.47
C ASP A 76 -4.04 -7.24 -3.48
N SER A 77 -4.91 -7.39 -4.48
CA SER A 77 -4.76 -8.41 -5.52
C SER A 77 -3.49 -8.20 -6.35
N SER A 78 -3.17 -6.95 -6.67
CA SER A 78 -1.97 -6.58 -7.43
C SER A 78 -0.69 -6.87 -6.64
N LEU A 79 -0.67 -6.56 -5.34
CA LEU A 79 0.44 -6.86 -4.45
C LEU A 79 0.60 -8.36 -4.24
N TRP A 80 -0.50 -9.09 -4.05
CA TRP A 80 -0.45 -10.55 -3.95
C TRP A 80 0.21 -11.17 -5.18
N TRP A 81 -0.17 -10.73 -6.38
CA TRP A 81 0.46 -11.21 -7.61
C TRP A 81 1.93 -10.83 -7.71
N TYR A 82 2.31 -9.62 -7.26
CA TYR A 82 3.71 -9.19 -7.21
C TYR A 82 4.55 -10.12 -6.33
N PHE A 83 4.07 -10.40 -5.11
CA PHE A 83 4.76 -11.28 -4.16
C PHE A 83 4.70 -12.76 -4.57
N GLU A 84 3.62 -13.21 -5.20
CA GLU A 84 3.51 -14.59 -5.68
C GLU A 84 4.45 -14.84 -6.87
N LYS A 85 4.64 -13.85 -7.76
CA LYS A 85 5.64 -13.93 -8.82
C LYS A 85 7.07 -14.01 -8.30
N ASP A 86 7.42 -13.22 -7.30
CA ASP A 86 8.76 -13.25 -6.67
C ASP A 86 9.05 -14.62 -6.01
N VAL A 87 8.02 -15.40 -5.64
CA VAL A 87 8.16 -16.72 -5.01
C VAL A 87 8.24 -17.87 -6.05
N VAL A 88 7.84 -17.65 -7.30
CA VAL A 88 7.79 -18.71 -8.33
C VAL A 88 9.06 -18.77 -9.19
N ASP A 89 9.98 -17.82 -9.03
CA ASP A 89 11.29 -17.80 -9.70
C ASP A 89 12.44 -18.40 -8.83
N GLU A 90 12.13 -19.32 -7.90
CA GLU A 90 13.12 -20.22 -7.23
C GLU A 90 13.08 -21.67 -7.75
#